data_AF-A0A0P9NH96-F1
#
_entry.id   AF-A0A0P9NH96-F1
#
_cell.length_a   1.000
_cell.length_b   1.000
_cell.length_c   1.000
_cell.angle_alpha   90.00
_cell.angle_beta   90.00
_cell.angle_gamma   90.00
#
_symmetry.space_group_name_H-M   'P 1'
#
loop_
_entity.id
_entity.type
_entity.pdbx_description
1 polymer ?
#
loop_
_entity_poly.entity_id
_entity_poly.type
_entity_poly.pdbx_seq_one_letter_code
_entity_poly.pdbx_strand_id
1 'polypeptide(L)'
;MEFSPSGSKADQSRRGFLKQSLVVSATVAAIGALPRLSSAQPLTQRYPDPLVSVLDDSFSQIRIFNASVEKLASGMRWAEGPVWVGDGRYLLVSDIANNRIMRWDEVTGQLSVYREHSNFSNGMCRDRQGRLLVCEGSSTTTEGRRVTRTE
;
A
#
# COMPACT_ATOMS: atom_id res chain seq x y z
N MET A 1 -48.34 59.61 -23.98
CA MET A 1 -47.60 59.06 -22.81
C MET A 1 -47.46 57.56 -23.02
N GLU A 2 -46.34 57.02 -22.53
CA GLU A 2 -46.02 55.58 -22.35
C GLU A 2 -45.59 54.82 -23.61
N PHE A 3 -44.28 54.70 -23.85
CA PHE A 3 -43.28 53.74 -23.31
C PHE A 3 -43.33 52.35 -23.97
N SER A 4 -42.33 52.07 -24.81
CA SER A 4 -41.80 50.72 -24.99
C SER A 4 -40.28 50.77 -25.24
N PRO A 5 -39.50 49.85 -24.65
CA PRO A 5 -38.10 50.08 -24.32
C PRO A 5 -37.11 49.39 -25.27
N SER A 6 -35.87 49.83 -25.14
CA SER A 6 -34.67 49.35 -25.81
C SER A 6 -34.32 47.89 -25.49
N GLY A 7 -34.08 47.09 -26.52
CA GLY A 7 -33.44 45.78 -26.39
C GLY A 7 -31.91 45.93 -26.34
N SER A 8 -31.34 45.93 -25.14
CA SER A 8 -29.89 45.85 -24.94
C SER A 8 -29.43 44.39 -24.94
N LYS A 9 -28.34 44.13 -25.68
CA LYS A 9 -27.70 42.82 -25.83
C LYS A 9 -27.18 42.32 -24.48
N ALA A 10 -27.83 41.32 -23.90
CA ALA A 10 -27.26 40.52 -22.84
C ALA A 10 -26.98 39.10 -23.34
N ASP A 11 -25.87 38.55 -22.85
CA ASP A 11 -25.57 37.12 -22.76
C ASP A 11 -24.70 36.46 -23.86
N GLN A 12 -23.49 36.99 -24.07
CA GLN A 12 -22.36 36.20 -24.61
C GLN A 12 -21.22 35.97 -23.60
N SER A 13 -21.28 36.57 -22.40
CA SER A 13 -20.17 36.53 -21.43
C SER A 13 -20.24 35.33 -20.46
N ARG A 14 -21.44 34.80 -20.16
CA ARG A 14 -21.60 33.75 -19.13
C ARG A 14 -21.23 32.34 -19.60
N ARG A 15 -21.29 32.07 -20.90
CA ARG A 15 -20.95 30.76 -21.50
C ARG A 15 -19.45 30.55 -21.75
N GLY A 16 -18.65 31.63 -21.77
CA GLY A 16 -17.19 31.53 -21.92
C GLY A 16 -16.49 31.10 -20.63
N PHE A 17 -16.96 31.58 -19.49
CA PHE A 17 -16.31 31.38 -18.19
C PHE A 17 -16.40 29.94 -17.67
N LEU A 18 -17.48 29.21 -17.98
CA LEU A 18 -17.64 27.80 -17.62
C LEU A 18 -16.77 26.84 -18.46
N LYS A 19 -16.33 27.26 -19.67
CA LYS A 19 -15.50 26.42 -20.53
C LYS A 19 -14.00 26.49 -20.20
N GLN A 20 -13.55 27.55 -19.53
CA GLN A 20 -12.15 27.72 -19.12
C GLN A 20 -11.84 27.16 -17.72
N SER A 21 -12.86 26.99 -16.86
CA SER A 21 -12.68 26.51 -15.48
C SER A 21 -12.54 24.98 -15.37
N LEU A 22 -12.98 24.22 -16.39
CA LEU A 22 -12.87 22.76 -16.37
C LEU A 22 -11.45 22.24 -16.71
N VAL A 23 -10.64 23.02 -17.41
CA VAL A 23 -9.31 22.59 -17.88
C VAL A 23 -8.25 22.67 -16.77
N VAL A 24 -8.46 23.50 -15.74
CA VAL A 24 -7.45 23.72 -14.67
C VAL A 24 -7.59 22.73 -13.49
N SER A 25 -8.74 22.08 -13.30
CA SER A 25 -8.93 21.15 -12.16
C SER A 25 -8.42 19.73 -12.39
N ALA A 26 -8.15 19.32 -13.63
CA ALA A 26 -7.75 17.94 -13.93
C ALA A 26 -6.27 17.63 -13.64
N THR A 27 -5.42 18.66 -13.49
CA THR A 27 -3.96 18.45 -13.34
C THR A 27 -3.52 18.25 -11.88
N VAL A 28 -4.32 18.66 -10.89
CA VAL A 28 -3.94 18.53 -9.47
C VAL A 28 -4.30 17.16 -8.89
N ALA A 29 -5.30 16.46 -9.44
CA ALA A 29 -5.72 15.15 -8.95
C ALA A 29 -4.74 14.00 -9.25
N ALA A 30 -3.81 14.18 -10.20
CA ALA A 30 -2.90 13.12 -10.63
C ALA A 30 -1.65 12.94 -9.74
N ILE A 31 -1.30 13.92 -8.89
CA ILE A 31 -0.06 13.87 -8.11
C ILE A 31 -0.20 12.92 -6.90
N GLY A 32 -1.41 12.71 -6.39
CA GLY A 32 -1.67 11.84 -5.23
C GLY A 32 -1.67 10.34 -5.51
N ALA A 33 -1.71 9.92 -6.78
CA ALA A 33 -1.88 8.52 -7.19
C ALA A 33 -0.63 7.92 -7.87
N LEU A 34 0.53 8.59 -7.79
CA LEU A 34 1.76 7.99 -8.29
C LEU A 34 2.20 6.86 -7.35
N PRO A 35 2.39 5.63 -7.85
CA PRO A 35 2.94 4.55 -7.04
C PRO A 35 4.32 4.99 -6.55
N ARG A 36 4.51 5.01 -5.24
CA ARG A 36 5.85 5.20 -4.69
C ARG A 36 6.66 3.95 -5.03
N LEU A 37 7.62 4.10 -5.95
CA LEU A 37 8.66 3.10 -6.15
C LEU A 37 9.40 2.92 -4.82
N SER A 38 9.13 1.81 -4.13
CA SER A 38 9.84 1.44 -2.92
C SER A 38 10.97 0.50 -3.32
N SER A 39 12.11 1.06 -3.74
CA SER A 39 13.30 0.20 -3.89
C SER A 39 13.66 -0.38 -2.53
N ALA A 40 13.96 -1.68 -2.49
CA ALA A 40 14.60 -2.27 -1.33
C ALA A 40 15.92 -1.53 -1.10
N GLN A 41 16.06 -0.89 0.06
CA GLN A 41 17.21 -0.08 0.39
C GLN A 41 18.01 -0.78 1.49
N PRO A 42 19.29 -1.14 1.25
CA PRO A 42 20.18 -1.58 2.29
C PRO A 42 20.23 -0.54 3.40
N LEU A 43 20.05 -0.96 4.65
CA LEU A 43 20.16 -0.06 5.79
C LEU A 43 21.61 0.30 6.11
N THR A 44 22.57 -0.44 5.54
CA THR A 44 24.00 -0.24 5.68
C THR A 44 24.72 -0.75 4.43
N GLN A 45 25.89 -0.17 4.14
CA GLN A 45 26.77 -0.56 3.03
C GLN A 45 28.00 -1.35 3.49
N ARG A 46 28.11 -1.64 4.79
CA ARG A 46 29.27 -2.34 5.36
C ARG A 46 28.99 -3.83 5.53
N TYR A 47 30.00 -4.64 5.25
CA TYR A 47 30.02 -6.08 5.50
C TYR A 47 31.09 -6.46 6.54
N PRO A 48 30.84 -7.43 7.43
CA PRO A 48 29.54 -8.02 7.70
C PRO A 48 28.55 -6.96 8.20
N ASP A 49 27.26 -7.11 7.85
CA ASP A 49 26.24 -6.14 8.23
C ASP A 49 26.22 -5.93 9.76
N PRO A 50 26.48 -4.70 10.27
CA PRO A 50 26.50 -4.41 11.70
C PRO A 50 25.15 -4.54 12.40
N LEU A 51 24.04 -4.61 11.66
CA LEU A 51 22.70 -4.87 12.19
C LEU A 51 22.44 -6.35 12.47
N VAL A 52 23.35 -7.24 12.03
CA VAL A 52 23.27 -8.69 12.28
C VAL A 52 24.26 -9.08 13.38
N SER A 53 23.75 -9.31 14.59
CA SER A 53 24.50 -9.87 15.70
C SER A 53 24.34 -11.39 15.76
N VAL A 54 25.45 -12.11 15.74
CA VAL A 54 25.48 -13.57 15.87
C VAL A 54 25.61 -13.92 17.35
N LEU A 55 24.60 -14.60 17.90
CA LEU A 55 24.58 -15.02 19.32
C LEU A 55 25.13 -16.43 19.52
N ASP A 56 25.10 -17.27 18.49
CA ASP A 56 25.60 -18.64 18.48
C ASP A 56 26.31 -18.93 17.15
N ASP A 57 27.47 -19.59 17.21
CA ASP A 57 28.32 -19.87 16.05
C ASP A 57 27.61 -20.74 15.00
N SER A 58 26.63 -21.55 15.39
CA SER A 58 25.85 -22.37 14.46
C SER A 58 25.08 -21.53 13.44
N PHE A 59 24.71 -20.29 13.78
CA PHE A 59 24.03 -19.38 12.86
C PHE A 59 24.93 -18.97 11.68
N SER A 60 26.25 -18.95 11.86
CA SER A 60 27.20 -18.60 10.80
C SER A 60 27.13 -19.56 9.61
N GLN A 61 26.64 -20.80 9.82
CA GLN A 61 26.49 -21.80 8.75
C GLN A 61 25.33 -21.50 7.80
N ILE A 62 24.31 -20.76 8.26
CA ILE A 62 23.13 -20.40 7.46
C ILE A 62 23.14 -18.93 7.02
N ARG A 63 24.16 -18.17 7.43
CA ARG A 63 24.34 -16.77 7.05
C ARG A 63 25.14 -16.67 5.76
N ILE A 64 24.60 -15.95 4.79
CA ILE A 64 25.38 -15.45 3.66
C ILE A 64 26.18 -14.23 4.15
N PHE A 65 27.51 -14.29 4.10
CA PHE A 65 28.40 -13.27 4.67
C PHE A 65 28.12 -11.85 4.14
N ASN A 66 27.84 -11.75 2.84
CA ASN A 66 27.55 -10.51 2.14
C ASN A 66 26.05 -10.19 2.04
N ALA A 67 25.20 -10.85 2.83
CA ALA A 67 23.80 -10.43 2.97
C ALA A 67 23.69 -9.27 3.96
N SER A 68 22.84 -8.29 3.63
CA SER A 68 22.53 -7.13 4.46
C SER A 68 21.03 -7.05 4.71
N VAL A 69 20.66 -6.33 5.77
CA VAL A 69 19.27 -6.02 6.10
C VAL A 69 18.79 -4.90 5.18
N GLU A 70 17.72 -5.18 4.45
CA GLU A 70 17.11 -4.23 3.54
C GLU A 70 15.72 -3.81 4.04
N LYS A 71 15.43 -2.51 3.91
CA LYS A 71 14.07 -2.01 4.11
C LYS A 71 13.33 -2.09 2.78
N LEU A 72 12.42 -3.06 2.67
CA LEU A 72 11.60 -3.25 1.47
C LEU A 72 10.57 -2.13 1.28
N ALA A 73 9.91 -1.72 2.37
CA ALA A 73 8.89 -0.68 2.33
C ALA A 73 8.68 0.01 3.68
N SER A 74 7.92 1.11 3.66
CA SER A 74 7.51 1.87 4.85
C SER A 74 6.10 2.45 4.64
N GLY A 75 5.52 3.07 5.66
CA GLY A 75 4.18 3.72 5.57
C GLY A 75 3.02 2.85 6.08
N MET A 76 3.32 1.68 6.64
CA MET A 76 2.38 0.92 7.46
C MET A 76 2.42 1.43 8.90
N ARG A 77 1.29 1.36 9.60
CA ARG A 77 1.20 1.74 11.01
C ARG A 77 1.56 0.58 11.92
N TRP A 78 1.15 -0.64 11.56
CA TRP A 78 1.48 -1.85 12.31
C TRP A 78 1.57 -3.03 11.36
N ALA A 79 2.80 -3.34 10.94
CA ALA A 79 3.10 -4.44 10.02
C ALA A 79 3.21 -5.76 10.77
N GLU A 80 2.44 -6.77 10.37
CA GLU A 80 2.43 -8.11 10.98
C GLU A 80 2.08 -9.20 9.97
N GLY A 81 2.28 -10.47 10.38
CA GLY A 81 1.85 -11.64 9.64
C GLY A 81 2.34 -11.74 8.19
N PRO A 82 3.64 -11.57 7.91
CA PRO A 82 4.16 -11.66 6.55
C PRO A 82 3.95 -13.06 5.95
N VAL A 83 3.51 -13.12 4.68
CA VAL A 83 3.42 -14.38 3.91
C VAL A 83 3.91 -14.18 2.48
N TRP A 84 4.86 -15.03 2.07
CA TRP A 84 5.39 -15.04 0.71
C TRP A 84 4.48 -15.82 -0.24
N VAL A 85 4.18 -15.23 -1.39
CA VAL A 85 3.36 -15.82 -2.45
C VAL A 85 4.26 -16.06 -3.67
N GLY A 86 4.90 -17.23 -3.71
CA GLY A 86 5.98 -17.52 -4.67
C GLY A 86 5.54 -17.67 -6.12
N ASP A 87 4.33 -18.16 -6.36
CA ASP A 87 3.67 -18.20 -7.68
C ASP A 87 3.34 -16.80 -8.23
N GLY A 88 3.17 -15.81 -7.34
CA GLY A 88 2.93 -14.42 -7.70
C GLY A 88 4.14 -13.50 -7.59
N ARG A 89 5.24 -13.94 -6.96
CA ARG A 89 6.43 -13.13 -6.64
C ARG A 89 6.11 -11.87 -5.84
N TYR A 90 5.35 -12.02 -4.77
CA TYR A 90 5.07 -10.90 -3.86
C TYR A 90 4.95 -11.35 -2.40
N LEU A 91 5.21 -10.40 -1.50
CA LEU A 91 5.03 -10.56 -0.06
C LEU A 91 3.73 -9.87 0.36
N LEU A 92 2.86 -10.57 1.07
CA LEU A 92 1.74 -9.95 1.77
C LEU A 92 2.11 -9.67 3.22
N VAL A 93 1.65 -8.53 3.74
CA VAL A 93 1.84 -8.11 5.15
C VAL A 93 0.58 -7.40 5.60
N SER A 94 0.07 -7.69 6.80
CA SER A 94 -1.07 -6.94 7.33
C SER A 94 -0.62 -5.61 7.92
N ASP A 95 -1.34 -4.54 7.60
CA ASP A 95 -1.24 -3.23 8.25
C ASP A 95 -2.43 -3.07 9.22
N ILE A 96 -2.34 -3.75 10.37
CA ILE A 96 -3.47 -4.06 11.26
C ILE A 96 -4.28 -2.81 11.60
N ALA A 97 -3.59 -1.75 12.03
CA ALA A 97 -4.23 -0.54 12.51
C ALA A 97 -4.94 0.27 11.40
N ASN A 98 -4.56 0.07 10.14
CA ASN A 98 -5.22 0.66 8.98
C ASN A 98 -6.24 -0.29 8.32
N ASN A 99 -6.52 -1.45 8.93
CA ASN A 99 -7.51 -2.43 8.50
C ASN A 99 -7.33 -2.89 7.02
N ARG A 100 -6.10 -3.19 6.61
CA ARG A 100 -5.79 -3.59 5.23
C ARG A 100 -4.64 -4.59 5.17
N ILE A 101 -4.62 -5.38 4.10
CA ILE A 101 -3.47 -6.22 3.72
C ILE A 101 -2.70 -5.48 2.63
N MET A 102 -1.39 -5.36 2.81
CA MET A 102 -0.46 -4.76 1.88
C MET A 102 0.25 -5.84 1.06
N ARG A 103 0.63 -5.49 -0.17
CA ARG A 103 1.45 -6.30 -1.07
C ARG A 103 2.71 -5.54 -1.44
N TRP A 104 3.85 -6.14 -1.16
CA TRP A 104 5.13 -5.74 -1.76
C TRP A 104 5.43 -6.65 -2.94
N ASP A 105 5.47 -6.07 -4.14
CA ASP A 105 5.72 -6.77 -5.39
C ASP A 105 7.23 -6.84 -5.66
N GLU A 106 7.79 -8.04 -5.79
CA GLU A 106 9.23 -8.25 -5.94
C GLU A 106 9.77 -7.71 -7.27
N VAL A 107 8.97 -7.78 -8.33
CA VAL A 107 9.38 -7.41 -9.69
C VAL A 107 9.51 -5.90 -9.84
N THR A 108 8.58 -5.16 -9.25
CA THR A 108 8.49 -3.69 -9.36
C THR A 108 9.02 -2.96 -8.13
N GLY A 109 9.21 -3.67 -7.01
CA GLY A 109 9.49 -3.09 -5.70
C GLY A 109 8.30 -2.29 -5.13
N GLN A 110 7.11 -2.34 -5.73
CA GLN A 110 6.01 -1.47 -5.29
C GLN A 110 5.29 -2.03 -4.06
N LEU A 111 5.05 -1.15 -3.09
CA LEU A 111 4.09 -1.41 -2.01
C LEU A 111 2.72 -0.89 -2.45
N SER A 112 1.73 -1.77 -2.47
CA SER A 112 0.34 -1.49 -2.85
C SER A 112 -0.64 -2.13 -1.89
N VAL A 113 -1.89 -1.68 -1.88
CA VAL A 113 -2.94 -2.37 -1.12
C VAL A 113 -3.36 -3.64 -1.87
N TYR A 114 -3.35 -4.76 -1.17
CA TYR A 114 -3.88 -6.03 -1.67
C TYR A 114 -5.38 -6.16 -1.38
N ARG A 115 -5.78 -5.83 -0.14
CA ARG A 115 -7.17 -5.93 0.33
C ARG A 115 -7.46 -4.84 1.36
N GLU A 116 -8.44 -4.00 1.06
CA GLU A 116 -9.03 -3.07 2.05
C GLU A 116 -10.05 -3.80 2.93
N HIS A 117 -10.36 -3.21 4.10
CA HIS A 117 -11.35 -3.74 5.03
C HIS A 117 -11.09 -5.20 5.43
N SER A 118 -9.84 -5.52 5.75
CA SER A 118 -9.36 -6.88 6.03
C SER A 118 -9.78 -7.45 7.39
N ASN A 119 -10.81 -6.87 8.02
CA ASN A 119 -11.29 -7.22 9.36
C ASN A 119 -10.19 -7.28 10.42
N PHE A 120 -9.25 -6.34 10.36
CA PHE A 120 -8.09 -6.25 11.24
C PHE A 120 -7.30 -7.55 11.25
N SER A 121 -7.00 -8.03 10.03
CA SER A 121 -6.14 -9.19 9.79
C SER A 121 -4.80 -9.06 10.50
N ASN A 122 -4.21 -10.18 10.92
CA ASN A 122 -2.89 -10.22 11.54
C ASN A 122 -2.06 -11.35 10.89
N GLY A 123 -1.96 -12.51 11.54
CA GLY A 123 -1.23 -13.66 11.02
C GLY A 123 -1.86 -14.19 9.73
N MET A 124 -1.01 -14.49 8.75
CA MET A 124 -1.40 -15.08 7.47
C MET A 124 -0.50 -16.26 7.11
N CYS A 125 -1.06 -17.24 6.41
CA CYS A 125 -0.29 -18.33 5.80
C CYS A 125 -1.04 -18.87 4.58
N ARG A 126 -0.43 -19.79 3.82
CA ARG A 126 -1.09 -20.48 2.70
C ARG A 126 -1.38 -21.92 3.05
N ASP A 127 -2.53 -22.42 2.61
CA ASP A 127 -2.83 -23.85 2.70
C ASP A 127 -2.17 -24.65 1.57
N ARG A 128 -2.35 -25.98 1.57
CA ARG A 128 -1.76 -26.88 0.57
C ARG A 128 -2.31 -26.69 -0.85
N GLN A 129 -3.42 -25.99 -1.00
CA GLN A 129 -4.00 -25.63 -2.29
C GLN A 129 -3.54 -24.23 -2.75
N GLY A 130 -2.69 -23.56 -1.97
CA GLY A 130 -2.21 -22.21 -2.25
C GLY A 130 -3.17 -21.11 -1.84
N ARG A 131 -4.24 -21.42 -1.11
CA ARG A 131 -5.23 -20.43 -0.68
C ARG A 131 -4.75 -19.70 0.56
N LEU A 132 -5.10 -18.42 0.70
CA LEU A 132 -4.71 -17.60 1.83
C LEU A 132 -5.58 -17.89 3.06
N LEU A 133 -4.94 -18.24 4.18
CA LEU A 133 -5.55 -18.32 5.50
C LEU A 133 -5.20 -17.06 6.29
N VAL A 134 -6.19 -16.46 6.93
CA VAL A 134 -6.04 -15.17 7.63
C VAL A 134 -6.66 -15.23 9.02
N CYS A 135 -5.90 -14.84 10.04
CA CYS A 135 -6.43 -14.56 11.37
C CYS A 135 -6.98 -13.14 11.42
N GLU A 136 -8.27 -12.98 11.73
CA GLU A 136 -8.98 -11.69 11.78
C GLU A 136 -9.41 -11.33 13.21
N GLY A 137 -9.68 -10.05 13.46
CA GLY A 137 -10.14 -9.55 14.76
C GLY A 137 -9.02 -9.28 15.77
N SER A 138 -7.81 -8.92 15.32
CA SER A 138 -6.64 -8.75 16.20
C SER A 138 -6.76 -7.58 17.17
N SER A 139 -7.33 -6.46 16.73
CA SER A 139 -7.29 -5.17 17.45
C SER A 139 -8.66 -4.53 17.64
N THR A 140 -9.74 -5.29 17.44
CA THR A 140 -11.12 -4.79 17.54
C THR A 140 -11.96 -5.67 18.45
N THR A 141 -12.96 -5.07 19.08
CA THR A 141 -13.97 -5.74 19.89
C THR A 141 -15.28 -5.96 19.12
N THR A 142 -15.45 -5.31 17.97
CA THR A 142 -16.66 -5.43 17.14
C THR A 142 -16.57 -6.59 16.16
N GLU A 143 -15.39 -6.84 15.60
CA GLU A 143 -15.15 -8.05 14.80
C GLU A 143 -14.76 -9.18 15.73
N GLY A 144 -15.53 -10.28 15.72
CA GLY A 144 -15.15 -11.49 16.44
C GLY A 144 -13.87 -12.10 15.86
N ARG A 145 -13.02 -12.66 16.73
CA ARG A 145 -11.82 -13.41 16.33
C ARG A 145 -12.22 -14.63 15.51
N ARG A 146 -11.59 -14.78 14.35
CA ARG A 146 -11.86 -15.90 13.44
C ARG A 146 -10.65 -16.18 12.55
N VAL A 147 -10.67 -17.35 11.94
CA VAL A 147 -9.77 -17.69 10.84
C VAL A 147 -10.62 -17.79 9.58
N THR A 148 -10.29 -16.99 8.58
CA THR A 148 -10.92 -17.05 7.27
C THR A 148 -9.98 -17.73 6.27
N ARG A 149 -10.60 -18.32 5.25
CA ARG A 149 -9.90 -18.85 4.09
C ARG A 149 -10.40 -18.10 2.87
N THR A 150 -9.52 -17.35 2.24
CA THR A 150 -9.76 -16.62 1.00
C THR A 150 -9.02 -17.31 -0.15
N GLU A 151 -9.14 -16.78 -1.36
CA GLU A 151 -8.53 -17.28 -2.62
C GLU A 151 -7.14 -17.90 -2.52
#